data_AF-A0A844MBJ2-F1
#
_entry.id   AF-A0A844MBJ2-F1
#
_cell.length_a   1.000
_cell.length_b   1.000
_cell.length_c   1.000
_cell.angle_alpha   90.00
_cell.angle_beta   90.00
_cell.angle_gamma   90.00
#
_symmetry.space_group_name_H-M   'P 1'
#
loop_
_entity.id
_entity.type
_entity.pdbx_description
1 polymer ?
#
loop_
_entity_poly.entity_id
_entity_poly.type
_entity_poly.pdbx_seq_one_letter_code
_entity_poly.pdbx_strand_id
1 'polypeptide(L)'
;MLLDNWQNVQNILVIHSGSDRNETQILLTLEKLRQLQPNSYITLMGSSHKINSYSSWVDEVFIYEEIGEKFVNPEHELALISKLSQGSFDAAVICTEPGESPYSLAYICYLAGIPIRIGRSQEFGGSVLSKSIKDNS
;
A
#
# COMPACT_ATOMS: atom_id res chain seq x y z
N MET A 1 -14.84 11.43 -10.78
CA MET A 1 -15.14 11.61 -9.34
C MET A 1 -14.09 11.04 -8.40
N LEU A 2 -13.42 9.90 -8.67
CA LEU A 2 -12.30 9.42 -7.80
C LEU A 2 -10.94 10.09 -8.10
N LEU A 3 -10.78 10.77 -9.23
CA LEU A 3 -9.53 11.45 -9.63
C LEU A 3 -9.37 12.84 -9.01
N ASP A 4 -10.46 13.47 -8.58
CA ASP A 4 -10.47 14.84 -8.07
C ASP A 4 -9.81 14.94 -6.68
N ASN A 5 -9.78 13.83 -5.91
CA ASN A 5 -9.21 13.80 -4.56
C ASN A 5 -7.70 13.58 -4.52
N TRP A 6 -7.06 13.17 -5.64
CA TRP A 6 -5.62 12.90 -5.64
C TRP A 6 -4.80 14.18 -5.43
N GLN A 7 -5.29 15.34 -5.86
CA GLN A 7 -4.58 16.61 -5.76
C GLN A 7 -4.31 17.06 -4.31
N ASN A 8 -5.11 16.58 -3.35
CA ASN A 8 -5.03 16.97 -1.93
C ASN A 8 -4.47 15.86 -1.03
N VAL A 9 -3.91 14.80 -1.61
CA VAL A 9 -3.34 13.69 -0.85
C VAL A 9 -2.08 14.18 -0.12
N GLN A 10 -2.09 14.16 1.20
CA GLN A 10 -0.96 14.58 2.02
C GLN A 10 -0.30 13.40 2.72
N ASN A 11 -1.04 12.36 3.08
CA ASN A 11 -0.47 11.19 3.76
C ASN A 11 -0.72 9.90 2.98
N ILE A 12 0.35 9.29 2.51
CA ILE A 12 0.35 8.13 1.63
C ILE A 12 0.97 6.94 2.36
N LEU A 13 0.19 5.87 2.49
CA LEU A 13 0.69 4.56 2.89
C LEU A 13 1.11 3.77 1.65
N VAL A 14 2.33 3.27 1.62
CA VAL A 14 2.80 2.30 0.63
C VAL A 14 2.97 0.96 1.33
N ILE A 15 2.30 -0.08 0.88
CA ILE A 15 2.38 -1.42 1.48
C ILE A 15 3.14 -2.35 0.52
N HIS A 16 4.19 -3.00 1.02
CA HIS A 16 4.90 -4.02 0.30
C HIS A 16 4.66 -5.42 0.89
N SER A 17 4.00 -6.28 0.11
CA SER A 17 3.84 -7.72 0.35
C SER A 17 4.70 -8.48 -0.66
N GLY A 18 5.53 -9.43 -0.22
CA GLY A 18 6.34 -10.26 -1.14
C GLY A 18 7.70 -10.73 -0.61
N SER A 19 8.32 -11.69 -1.29
CA SER A 19 9.63 -12.33 -1.05
C SER A 19 10.76 -11.80 -1.96
N ASP A 20 11.54 -10.80 -1.52
CA ASP A 20 12.83 -10.28 -2.05
C ASP A 20 12.96 -9.95 -3.56
N ARG A 21 12.01 -10.31 -4.43
CA ARG A 21 12.20 -10.32 -5.89
C ARG A 21 11.76 -9.04 -6.58
N ASN A 22 11.13 -8.11 -5.86
CA ASN A 22 10.43 -6.99 -6.48
C ASN A 22 10.94 -5.59 -6.08
N GLU A 23 12.19 -5.49 -5.64
CA GLU A 23 12.70 -4.25 -5.07
C GLU A 23 12.65 -3.06 -6.04
N THR A 24 12.95 -3.31 -7.31
CA THR A 24 12.95 -2.30 -8.38
C THR A 24 11.56 -1.72 -8.64
N GLN A 25 10.50 -2.52 -8.58
CA GLN A 25 9.14 -2.02 -8.84
C GLN A 25 8.64 -1.10 -7.73
N ILE A 26 9.00 -1.40 -6.49
CA ILE A 26 8.70 -0.52 -5.34
C ILE A 26 9.44 0.79 -5.50
N LEU A 27 10.73 0.74 -5.84
CA LEU A 27 11.53 1.93 -6.08
C LEU A 27 10.89 2.82 -7.15
N LEU A 28 10.55 2.25 -8.32
CA LEU A 28 9.87 2.99 -9.40
C LEU A 28 8.51 3.55 -8.96
N THR A 29 7.78 2.83 -8.11
CA THR A 29 6.51 3.29 -7.56
C THR A 29 6.73 4.48 -6.62
N LEU A 30 7.71 4.41 -5.73
CA LEU A 30 8.08 5.49 -4.81
C LEU A 30 8.59 6.72 -5.58
N GLU A 31 9.46 6.54 -6.58
CA GLU A 31 9.94 7.60 -7.47
C GLU A 31 8.77 8.31 -8.14
N LYS A 32 7.84 7.55 -8.72
CA LYS A 32 6.68 8.11 -9.41
C LYS A 32 5.72 8.79 -8.45
N LEU A 33 5.51 8.25 -7.25
CA LEU A 33 4.71 8.89 -6.21
C LEU A 33 5.35 10.22 -5.80
N ARG A 34 6.65 10.27 -5.55
CA ARG A 34 7.35 11.50 -5.19
C ARG A 34 7.33 12.55 -6.31
N GLN A 35 7.35 12.14 -7.57
CA GLN A 35 7.17 13.06 -8.70
C GLN A 35 5.75 13.63 -8.79
N LEU A 36 4.73 12.81 -8.55
CA LEU A 36 3.32 13.22 -8.63
C LEU A 36 2.87 13.99 -7.38
N GLN A 37 3.48 13.69 -6.24
CA GLN A 37 3.11 14.15 -4.90
C GLN A 37 4.38 14.52 -4.11
N PRO A 38 5.10 15.59 -4.51
CA PRO A 38 6.39 15.93 -3.92
C PRO A 38 6.32 16.32 -2.45
N ASN A 39 5.18 16.85 -2.01
CA ASN A 39 4.98 17.38 -0.66
C ASN A 39 4.23 16.42 0.28
N SER A 40 3.85 15.23 -0.19
CA SER A 40 3.12 14.27 0.64
C SER A 40 4.07 13.48 1.53
N TYR A 41 3.61 13.17 2.73
CA TYR A 41 4.26 12.26 3.66
C TYR A 41 4.04 10.82 3.18
N ILE A 42 5.13 10.09 2.96
CA ILE A 42 5.09 8.71 2.46
C ILE A 42 5.56 7.77 3.56
N THR A 43 4.65 6.94 4.08
CA THR A 43 4.96 5.85 5.00
C THR A 43 5.08 4.54 4.23
N LEU A 44 6.21 3.85 4.35
CA LEU A 44 6.39 2.51 3.80
C LEU A 44 6.14 1.45 4.87
N MET A 45 5.14 0.62 4.66
CA MET A 45 4.84 -0.56 5.46
C MET A 45 5.42 -1.82 4.80
N GLY A 46 6.27 -2.54 5.53
CA GLY A 46 6.99 -3.71 5.01
C GLY A 46 7.63 -4.55 6.12
N SER A 47 8.16 -5.72 5.79
CA SER A 47 9.01 -6.52 6.70
C SER A 47 10.38 -5.86 6.91
N SER A 48 10.98 -5.99 8.09
CA SER A 48 12.24 -5.31 8.49
C SER A 48 13.40 -5.50 7.51
N HIS A 49 13.52 -6.67 6.89
CA HIS A 49 14.59 -6.99 5.93
C HIS A 49 14.56 -6.15 4.64
N LYS A 50 13.46 -5.47 4.33
CA LYS A 50 13.20 -4.87 3.01
C LYS A 50 13.27 -3.35 3.00
N ILE A 51 13.34 -2.72 4.16
CA ILE A 51 13.10 -1.28 4.29
C ILE A 51 14.35 -0.44 4.04
N ASN A 52 15.54 -0.95 4.36
CA ASN A 52 16.77 -0.16 4.35
C ASN A 52 17.08 0.41 2.95
N SER A 53 16.69 -0.30 1.90
CA SER A 53 16.87 0.09 0.49
C SER A 53 16.01 1.29 0.05
N TYR A 54 14.98 1.67 0.83
CA TYR A 54 14.00 2.70 0.42
C TYR A 54 14.00 3.97 1.27
N SER A 55 14.87 4.03 2.29
CA SER A 55 14.90 5.11 3.29
C SER A 55 15.01 6.52 2.70
N SER A 56 15.63 6.69 1.52
CA SER A 56 15.74 7.99 0.85
C SER A 56 14.47 8.50 0.17
N TRP A 57 13.46 7.64 -0.01
CA TRP A 57 12.23 7.96 -0.78
C TRP A 57 10.99 8.07 0.09
N VAL A 58 11.10 7.69 1.37
CA VAL A 58 10.00 7.57 2.32
C VAL A 58 10.31 8.43 3.54
N ASP A 59 9.28 8.99 4.14
CA ASP A 59 9.40 9.85 5.31
C ASP A 59 9.33 9.00 6.60
N GLU A 60 8.58 7.91 6.56
CA GLU A 60 8.45 6.96 7.65
C GLU A 60 8.48 5.52 7.17
N VAL A 61 8.95 4.66 8.07
CA VAL A 61 8.94 3.23 7.91
C VAL A 61 8.09 2.63 9.02
N PHE A 62 7.12 1.82 8.62
CA PHE A 62 6.34 0.99 9.52
C PHE A 62 6.65 -0.50 9.30
N ILE A 63 7.43 -1.10 10.20
CA ILE A 63 7.72 -2.54 10.12
C ILE A 63 6.48 -3.35 10.55
N TYR A 64 6.05 -4.27 9.69
CA TYR A 64 5.04 -5.27 9.99
C TYR A 64 5.45 -6.59 9.32
N GLU A 65 5.69 -7.64 10.10
CA GLU A 65 6.26 -8.90 9.60
C GLU A 65 5.21 -9.85 9.01
N GLU A 66 3.92 -9.64 9.29
CA GLU A 66 2.83 -10.53 8.88
C GLU A 66 2.05 -9.99 7.68
N ILE A 67 2.73 -9.38 6.72
CA ILE A 67 2.09 -8.82 5.51
C ILE A 67 1.88 -9.96 4.50
N GLY A 68 0.64 -10.12 4.01
CA GLY A 68 0.36 -10.96 2.85
C GLY A 68 -0.05 -12.40 3.17
N GLU A 69 -0.01 -12.82 4.45
CA GLU A 69 -0.67 -14.07 4.84
C GLU A 69 -2.18 -13.94 4.65
N LYS A 70 -2.85 -15.06 4.32
CA LYS A 70 -4.31 -15.14 4.32
C LYS A 70 -4.82 -14.61 5.68
N PHE A 71 -6.05 -14.09 5.73
CA PHE A 71 -6.68 -13.74 7.01
C PHE A 71 -6.66 -14.96 7.95
N VAL A 72 -5.70 -15.02 8.87
CA VAL A 72 -5.39 -16.18 9.71
C VAL A 72 -5.67 -15.85 11.18
N ASN A 73 -5.45 -14.61 11.59
CA ASN A 73 -5.62 -14.17 12.97
C ASN A 73 -6.41 -12.86 13.07
N PRO A 74 -7.70 -12.92 13.49
CA PRO A 74 -8.54 -11.74 13.66
C PRO A 74 -7.96 -10.68 14.61
N GLU A 75 -7.23 -11.08 15.66
CA GLU A 75 -6.66 -10.11 16.61
C GLU A 75 -5.56 -9.27 15.96
N HIS A 76 -4.72 -9.90 15.14
CA HIS A 76 -3.65 -9.22 14.42
C HIS A 76 -4.23 -8.28 13.34
N GLU A 77 -5.27 -8.73 12.63
CA GLU A 77 -5.97 -7.92 11.64
C GLU A 77 -6.64 -6.70 12.28
N LEU A 78 -7.31 -6.86 13.41
CA LEU A 78 -7.93 -5.75 14.15
C LEU A 78 -6.87 -4.77 14.70
N ALA A 79 -5.74 -5.28 15.19
CA ALA A 79 -4.63 -4.45 15.64
C ALA A 79 -4.05 -3.63 14.47
N LEU A 80 -3.90 -4.25 13.29
CA LEU A 80 -3.44 -3.56 12.09
C LEU A 80 -4.44 -2.50 11.63
N ILE A 81 -5.74 -2.81 11.58
CA ILE A 81 -6.80 -1.84 11.24
C ILE A 81 -6.74 -0.63 12.17
N SER A 82 -6.66 -0.87 13.48
CA SER A 82 -6.58 0.19 14.49
C SER A 82 -5.34 1.08 14.27
N LYS A 83 -4.19 0.47 14.00
CA LYS A 83 -2.95 1.20 13.76
C LYS A 83 -3.00 2.03 12.48
N LEU A 84 -3.53 1.48 11.38
CA LEU A 84 -3.68 2.21 10.13
C LEU A 84 -4.70 3.34 10.23
N SER A 85 -5.77 3.15 11.00
CA SER A 85 -6.79 4.18 11.24
C SER A 85 -6.21 5.40 11.97
N GLN A 86 -5.29 5.18 12.91
CA GLN A 86 -4.58 6.26 13.61
C GLN A 86 -3.64 7.06 12.70
N GLY A 87 -3.14 6.42 11.62
CA GLY A 87 -2.22 7.05 10.67
C GLY A 87 -2.85 8.15 9.81
N SER A 88 -4.19 8.27 9.76
CA SER A 88 -4.88 9.31 8.96
C SER A 88 -4.41 9.36 7.50
N PHE A 89 -4.29 8.19 6.87
CA PHE A 89 -3.86 8.08 5.47
C PHE A 89 -4.97 8.52 4.51
N ASP A 90 -4.63 9.37 3.55
CA ASP A 90 -5.51 9.77 2.45
C ASP A 90 -5.51 8.70 1.34
N ALA A 91 -4.37 8.02 1.18
CA ALA A 91 -4.20 7.01 0.16
C ALA A 91 -3.37 5.82 0.65
N ALA A 92 -3.70 4.63 0.15
CA ALA A 92 -2.91 3.42 0.25
C ALA A 92 -2.54 2.92 -1.15
N VAL A 93 -1.25 2.66 -1.37
CA VAL A 93 -0.69 2.06 -2.58
C VAL A 93 -0.18 0.67 -2.21
N ILE A 94 -0.81 -0.35 -2.78
CA ILE A 94 -0.60 -1.75 -2.43
C ILE A 94 0.22 -2.41 -3.53
N CYS A 95 1.45 -2.78 -3.16
CA CYS A 95 2.43 -3.44 -4.01
C CYS A 95 2.58 -4.90 -3.56
N THR A 96 1.84 -5.81 -4.20
CA THR A 96 1.95 -7.26 -3.99
C THR A 96 2.87 -7.92 -5.00
N GLU A 97 3.39 -9.10 -4.67
CA GLU A 97 4.12 -9.93 -5.62
C GLU A 97 3.21 -10.54 -6.71
N PRO A 98 3.78 -10.92 -7.87
CA PRO A 98 3.03 -11.65 -8.89
C PRO A 98 2.38 -12.91 -8.32
N GLY A 99 1.06 -13.01 -8.42
CA GLY A 99 0.27 -14.13 -7.88
C GLY A 99 -0.23 -13.94 -6.45
N GLU A 100 0.19 -12.87 -5.75
CA GLU A 100 -0.41 -12.47 -4.48
C GLU A 100 -1.60 -11.52 -4.71
N SER A 101 -2.66 -11.76 -3.95
CA SER A 101 -3.89 -10.99 -4.06
C SER A 101 -3.81 -9.69 -3.25
N PRO A 102 -3.94 -8.50 -3.87
CA PRO A 102 -3.92 -7.22 -3.15
C PRO A 102 -5.21 -6.98 -2.35
N TYR A 103 -6.24 -7.80 -2.54
CA TYR A 103 -7.58 -7.54 -2.00
C TYR A 103 -7.66 -7.65 -0.48
N SER A 104 -6.90 -8.54 0.14
CA SER A 104 -6.88 -8.65 1.61
C SER A 104 -6.37 -7.36 2.26
N LEU A 105 -5.25 -6.82 1.75
CA LEU A 105 -4.69 -5.56 2.21
C LEU A 105 -5.59 -4.38 1.88
N ALA A 106 -6.19 -4.35 0.69
CA ALA A 106 -7.14 -3.31 0.31
C ALA A 106 -8.38 -3.32 1.21
N TYR A 107 -8.83 -4.49 1.66
CA TYR A 107 -9.93 -4.61 2.61
C TYR A 107 -9.56 -4.10 4.01
N ILE A 108 -8.36 -4.42 4.50
CA ILE A 108 -7.83 -3.85 5.75
C ILE A 108 -7.76 -2.32 5.67
N CYS A 109 -7.23 -1.77 4.58
CA CYS A 109 -7.18 -0.32 4.36
C CYS A 109 -8.58 0.31 4.29
N TYR A 110 -9.55 -0.39 3.71
CA TYR A 110 -10.95 0.05 3.69
C TYR A 110 -11.53 0.13 5.11
N LEU A 111 -11.33 -0.90 5.92
CA LEU A 111 -11.79 -0.93 7.32
C LEU A 111 -11.07 0.12 8.18
N ALA A 112 -9.82 0.44 7.87
CA ALA A 112 -9.06 1.52 8.52
C ALA A 112 -9.55 2.93 8.12
N GLY A 113 -10.47 3.05 7.17
CA GLY A 113 -11.03 4.33 6.73
C GLY A 113 -10.22 5.05 5.65
N ILE A 114 -9.24 4.38 5.02
CA ILE A 114 -8.39 4.99 3.99
C ILE A 114 -9.20 5.12 2.68
N PRO A 115 -9.46 6.35 2.19
CA PRO A 115 -10.44 6.55 1.11
C PRO A 115 -9.91 6.14 -0.27
N ILE A 116 -8.64 6.38 -0.57
CA ILE A 116 -8.02 6.03 -1.86
C ILE A 116 -7.20 4.75 -1.68
N ARG A 117 -7.52 3.69 -2.42
CA ARG A 117 -6.80 2.41 -2.36
C ARG A 117 -6.45 1.94 -3.76
N ILE A 118 -5.16 1.98 -4.08
CA ILE A 118 -4.61 1.67 -5.40
C ILE A 118 -3.84 0.36 -5.27
N GLY A 119 -4.08 -0.57 -6.20
CA GLY A 119 -3.34 -1.82 -6.26
C GLY A 119 -3.22 -2.30 -7.69
N ARG A 120 -2.15 -3.01 -7.99
CA ARG A 120 -2.00 -3.72 -9.26
C ARG A 120 -2.54 -5.13 -9.07
N SER A 121 -3.54 -5.51 -9.86
CA SER A 121 -4.16 -6.84 -9.82
C SER A 121 -4.29 -7.38 -11.22
N GLN A 122 -3.93 -8.65 -11.42
CA GLN A 122 -4.26 -9.42 -12.63
C GLN A 122 -5.63 -10.10 -12.51
N GLU A 123 -6.23 -10.10 -11.31
CA GLU A 123 -7.53 -10.70 -11.00
C GLU A 123 -8.62 -9.62 -10.88
N PHE A 124 -9.89 -10.00 -11.05
CA PHE A 124 -11.04 -9.12 -10.78
C PHE A 124 -11.56 -9.35 -9.36
N GLY A 125 -11.26 -8.45 -8.42
CA GLY A 125 -11.74 -8.50 -7.03
C GLY A 125 -12.73 -7.39 -6.68
N GLY A 126 -13.64 -7.08 -7.61
CA GLY A 126 -14.78 -6.19 -7.36
C GLY A 126 -14.40 -4.75 -7.00
N SER A 127 -15.14 -4.14 -6.07
CA SER A 127 -15.00 -2.72 -5.67
C SER A 127 -14.00 -2.47 -4.54
N VAL A 128 -13.24 -3.47 -4.11
CA VAL A 128 -12.33 -3.35 -2.95
C VAL A 128 -11.15 -2.44 -3.30
N LEU A 129 -10.66 -2.50 -4.55
CA LEU A 129 -9.74 -1.52 -5.10
C LEU A 129 -10.50 -0.31 -5.63
N SER A 130 -10.13 0.89 -5.17
CA SER A 130 -10.65 2.14 -5.74
C SER A 130 -10.08 2.38 -7.14
N LYS A 131 -8.92 1.79 -7.47
CA LYS A 131 -8.34 1.79 -8.81
C LYS A 131 -7.49 0.54 -9.08
N SER A 132 -7.80 -0.16 -10.17
CA SER A 132 -7.00 -1.27 -10.68
C SER A 132 -6.14 -0.79 -11.85
N ILE A 133 -4.83 -1.06 -11.81
CA ILE A 133 -3.92 -0.85 -12.94
C ILE A 133 -3.79 -2.19 -13.68
N LYS A 134 -4.11 -2.23 -14.98
CA LYS A 134 -3.91 -3.41 -15.84
C LYS A 134 -2.59 -3.31 -16.58
N ASP A 135 -1.95 -4.45 -16.82
CA ASP A 135 -0.81 -4.53 -17.73
C ASP A 135 -1.27 -4.39 -19.18
N ASN A 136 -0.72 -3.39 -19.87
CA ASN A 136 -0.75 -3.39 -21.33
C ASN A 136 0.48 -4.18 -21.80
N SER A 137 0.23 -5.37 -22.33
CA SER A 137 1.19 -6.13 -23.13
C SER A 137 1.58 -5.36 -24.39
#